data_AF-A0A7C3W748-F1
#
_entry.id   AF-A0A7C3W748-F1
#
_cell.length_a   1.000
_cell.length_b   1.000
_cell.length_c   1.000
_cell.angle_alpha   90.00
_cell.angle_beta   90.00
_cell.angle_gamma   90.00
#
_symmetry.space_group_name_H-M   'P 1'
#
loop_
_entity.id
_entity.type
_entity.pdbx_description
1 polymer ?
#
loop_
_entity_poly.entity_id
_entity_poly.type
_entity_poly.pdbx_seq_one_letter_code
_entity_poly.pdbx_strand_id
1 'polypeptide(L)'
;MTRLPECLAAWLVLLSLDGRAGEPVLLLTPSAGAAWPHPAPVSVSVDLSRVFGKGVNPMLLRVTEALPSAAGPAEPMPAQFEADAPGSPRGVLWWLAPPGDRAERRFRLSLASEPAKPIFSITANPKQDYYDIAQGTAPVLRYYHGTAPVPPGIATNYARGDYIMPLHGPSGEILTADYPPDHPHHRGLGWSWPVTRWGDEVRDLWAVAGVWSRPVAIRRSEAGPVYALLHAENLWKWGDTNPIVREAVFIRAFRSAGDGRLIDLEVQLTALADRVAIGGRPHGGYGGFGLRAQPAQGRVITRHTDP
;
A
#
# COMPACT_ATOMS: atom_id res chain seq x y z
N MET A 1 -30.86 -1.31 8.53
CA MET A 1 -29.50 -0.82 8.22
C MET A 1 -28.56 -1.42 9.25
N THR A 2 -27.99 -2.57 8.94
CA THR A 2 -26.99 -3.25 9.75
C THR A 2 -25.71 -2.42 9.75
N ARG A 3 -25.25 -2.03 10.95
CA ARG A 3 -23.94 -1.39 11.11
C ARG A 3 -22.88 -2.40 10.65
N LEU A 4 -22.03 -2.02 9.70
CA LEU A 4 -20.79 -2.74 9.42
C LEU A 4 -19.96 -2.70 10.72
N PRO A 5 -19.59 -3.86 11.30
CA PRO A 5 -18.79 -3.87 12.51
C PRO A 5 -17.40 -3.30 12.21
N GLU A 6 -16.91 -2.53 13.18
CA GLU A 6 -15.62 -1.87 13.23
C GLU A 6 -14.49 -2.87 12.98
N CYS A 7 -13.63 -2.60 11.98
CA CYS A 7 -12.30 -3.23 11.87
C CYS A 7 -11.49 -2.63 10.72
N LEU A 8 -10.31 -2.08 11.01
CA LEU A 8 -9.16 -2.12 10.10
C LEU A 8 -7.86 -1.70 10.81
N ALA A 9 -7.44 -2.50 11.79
CA ALA A 9 -6.04 -2.63 12.18
C ALA A 9 -5.87 -3.89 13.01
N ALA A 10 -5.18 -4.90 12.49
CA ALA A 10 -4.77 -6.06 13.27
C ALA A 10 -3.26 -6.25 13.17
N TRP A 11 -2.54 -5.63 14.12
CA TRP A 11 -1.13 -5.88 14.37
C TRP A 11 -0.96 -6.53 15.74
N LEU A 12 -0.83 -7.86 15.76
CA LEU A 12 0.07 -8.57 16.67
C LEU A 12 0.21 -10.02 16.18
N VAL A 13 1.37 -10.39 15.65
CA VAL A 13 1.71 -11.78 15.35
C VAL A 13 2.78 -12.22 16.35
N LEU A 14 2.38 -13.06 17.31
CA LEU A 14 3.31 -13.79 18.17
C LEU A 14 3.69 -15.10 17.47
N LEU A 15 4.93 -15.15 16.97
CA LEU A 15 5.55 -16.38 16.46
C LEU A 15 6.05 -17.22 17.64
N SER A 16 5.50 -18.42 17.83
CA SER A 16 6.26 -19.52 18.45
C SER A 16 6.71 -20.47 17.34
N LEU A 17 7.95 -20.31 16.86
CA LEU A 17 8.62 -21.37 16.13
C LEU A 17 9.10 -22.40 17.17
N ASP A 18 8.21 -23.30 17.60
CA ASP A 18 8.63 -24.42 18.44
C ASP A 18 9.54 -25.35 17.61
N GLY A 19 10.85 -25.25 17.86
CA GLY A 19 11.92 -25.89 17.12
C GLY A 19 12.03 -27.41 17.31
N ARG A 20 10.94 -28.16 17.13
CA ARG A 20 10.97 -29.63 17.13
C ARG A 20 10.21 -30.18 15.94
N ALA A 21 10.94 -30.59 14.89
CA ALA A 21 10.54 -31.54 13.82
C ALA A 21 9.09 -31.50 13.32
N GLY A 22 8.42 -30.36 13.46
CA GLY A 22 7.00 -30.15 13.19
C GLY A 22 6.84 -29.04 12.17
N GLU A 23 5.79 -29.16 11.36
CA GLU A 23 5.49 -28.19 10.32
C GLU A 23 5.33 -26.77 10.92
N PRO A 24 5.84 -25.72 10.25
CA PRO A 24 5.78 -24.36 10.76
C PRO A 24 4.33 -23.87 10.87
N VAL A 25 3.90 -23.53 12.09
CA VAL A 25 2.57 -22.97 12.39
C VAL A 25 2.70 -21.49 12.77
N LEU A 26 1.90 -20.65 12.12
CA LEU A 26 1.70 -19.23 12.37
C LEU A 26 0.44 -19.07 13.22
N LEU A 27 0.59 -18.43 14.38
CA LEU A 27 -0.53 -18.09 15.26
C LEU A 27 -0.97 -16.66 15.01
N LEU A 28 -2.26 -16.47 14.78
CA LEU A 28 -2.86 -15.16 14.64
C LEU A 28 -3.93 -14.94 15.71
N THR A 29 -3.77 -13.85 16.45
CA THR A 29 -4.71 -13.38 17.46
C THR A 29 -5.18 -11.98 17.06
N PRO A 30 -6.44 -11.80 16.64
CA PRO A 30 -6.96 -10.47 16.29
C PRO A 30 -6.88 -9.52 17.50
N SER A 31 -6.50 -8.26 17.27
CA SER A 31 -6.25 -7.25 18.30
C SER A 31 -7.49 -6.81 19.12
N ALA A 32 -8.69 -7.34 18.87
CA ALA A 32 -9.90 -6.95 19.60
C ALA A 32 -11.03 -7.99 19.57
N GLY A 33 -10.75 -9.29 19.50
CA GLY A 33 -11.81 -10.32 19.40
C GLY A 33 -12.74 -10.14 18.19
N ALA A 34 -12.32 -9.31 17.24
CA ALA A 34 -13.17 -8.84 16.16
C ALA A 34 -13.24 -9.89 15.06
N ALA A 35 -14.47 -10.20 14.66
CA ALA A 35 -14.71 -10.97 13.44
C ALA A 35 -14.11 -10.23 12.25
N TRP A 36 -13.51 -10.98 11.33
CA TRP A 36 -13.06 -10.49 10.04
C TRP A 36 -14.16 -10.79 9.02
N PRO A 37 -15.09 -9.85 8.75
CA PRO A 37 -16.17 -10.09 7.79
C PRO A 37 -15.65 -10.21 6.35
N HIS A 38 -14.44 -9.72 6.07
CA HIS A 38 -13.81 -9.74 4.76
C HIS A 38 -12.40 -10.34 4.84
N PRO A 39 -11.86 -10.88 3.73
CA PRO A 39 -10.47 -11.30 3.69
C PRO A 39 -9.52 -10.13 4.02
N ALA A 40 -8.49 -10.39 4.82
CA ALA A 40 -7.56 -9.38 5.30
C ALA A 40 -6.09 -9.78 5.01
N PRO A 41 -5.25 -8.83 4.56
CA PRO A 41 -3.82 -8.99 4.50
C PRO A 41 -3.28 -9.28 5.89
N VAL A 42 -2.52 -10.37 5.99
CA VAL A 42 -1.74 -10.71 7.16
C VAL A 42 -0.29 -10.76 6.73
N SER A 43 0.59 -10.21 7.58
CA SER A 43 2.02 -10.24 7.38
C SER A 43 2.75 -10.82 8.58
N VAL A 44 3.90 -11.44 8.32
CA VAL A 44 4.80 -11.91 9.38
C VAL A 44 6.25 -11.85 8.91
N SER A 45 7.15 -11.36 9.76
CA SER A 45 8.58 -11.43 9.50
C SER A 45 9.07 -12.88 9.62
N VAL A 46 9.81 -13.37 8.62
CA VAL A 46 10.26 -14.76 8.56
C VAL A 46 11.66 -14.86 7.95
N ASP A 47 12.41 -15.88 8.39
CA ASP A 47 13.64 -16.34 7.73
C ASP A 47 13.34 -17.69 7.08
N LEU A 48 13.10 -17.69 5.77
CA LEU A 48 12.74 -18.88 5.01
C LEU A 48 13.81 -19.97 5.11
N SER A 49 15.09 -19.59 5.33
CA SER A 49 16.18 -20.54 5.46
C SER A 49 16.11 -21.36 6.75
N ARG A 50 15.50 -20.80 7.81
CA ARG A 50 15.25 -21.51 9.07
C ARG A 50 14.03 -22.41 9.00
N VAL A 51 13.08 -22.08 8.12
CA VAL A 51 11.81 -22.81 8.00
C VAL A 51 11.93 -23.98 7.03
N PHE A 52 12.54 -23.77 5.87
CA PHE A 52 12.57 -24.74 4.77
C PHE A 52 13.98 -25.09 4.27
N GLY A 53 15.03 -24.50 4.85
CA GLY A 53 16.40 -24.64 4.38
C GLY A 53 16.79 -23.63 3.29
N LYS A 54 18.01 -23.74 2.77
CA LYS A 54 18.55 -22.79 1.77
C LYS A 54 17.94 -23.04 0.38
N GLY A 55 17.91 -21.99 -0.45
CA GLY A 55 17.51 -22.10 -1.86
C GLY A 55 16.00 -22.23 -2.10
N VAL A 56 15.19 -21.90 -1.09
CA VAL A 56 13.72 -21.91 -1.20
C VAL A 56 13.28 -20.92 -2.26
N ASN A 57 12.47 -21.39 -3.21
CA ASN A 57 11.79 -20.52 -4.16
C ASN A 57 10.55 -19.91 -3.48
N PRO A 58 10.52 -18.59 -3.21
CA PRO A 58 9.40 -17.98 -2.50
C PRO A 58 8.07 -18.05 -3.27
N MET A 59 8.10 -18.28 -4.58
CA MET A 59 6.89 -18.44 -5.41
C MET A 59 6.12 -19.74 -5.12
N LEU A 60 6.75 -20.70 -4.46
CA LEU A 60 6.15 -21.97 -4.05
C LEU A 60 5.40 -21.85 -2.71
N LEU A 61 5.56 -20.75 -1.98
CA LEU A 61 5.00 -20.62 -0.64
C LEU A 61 3.46 -20.67 -0.67
N ARG A 62 2.90 -21.43 0.27
CA ARG A 62 1.47 -21.54 0.52
C ARG A 62 1.17 -21.42 2.00
N VAL A 63 0.00 -20.87 2.30
CA VAL A 63 -0.52 -20.79 3.66
C VAL A 63 -1.86 -21.52 3.72
N THR A 64 -2.02 -22.44 4.65
CA THR A 64 -3.26 -23.19 4.86
C THR A 64 -3.79 -22.95 6.26
N GLU A 65 -5.05 -22.55 6.39
CA GLU A 65 -5.67 -22.40 7.71
C GLU A 65 -5.97 -23.76 8.35
N ALA A 66 -5.62 -23.95 9.62
CA ALA A 66 -6.06 -25.09 10.40
C ALA A 66 -7.52 -24.90 10.82
N LEU A 67 -8.41 -25.67 10.22
CA LEU A 67 -9.83 -25.71 10.55
C LEU A 67 -10.13 -26.87 11.52
N PRO A 68 -11.24 -26.81 12.29
CA PRO A 68 -11.68 -27.95 13.09
C PRO A 68 -11.98 -29.14 12.18
N SER A 69 -11.77 -30.37 12.67
CA SER A 69 -11.87 -31.59 11.86
C SER A 69 -13.22 -31.78 11.13
N ALA A 70 -14.30 -31.15 11.60
CA ALA A 70 -15.63 -31.21 10.99
C ALA A 70 -15.80 -30.31 9.75
N ALA A 71 -14.92 -29.33 9.53
CA ALA A 71 -15.03 -28.37 8.44
C ALA A 71 -14.34 -28.82 7.13
N GLY A 72 -13.66 -29.97 7.15
CA GLY A 72 -12.80 -30.41 6.05
C GLY A 72 -11.45 -29.65 5.99
N PRO A 73 -10.54 -30.05 5.10
CA PRO A 73 -9.26 -29.38 4.92
C PRO A 73 -9.46 -28.01 4.26
N ALA A 74 -8.78 -26.97 4.76
CA ALA A 74 -8.73 -25.69 4.07
C ALA A 74 -7.90 -25.80 2.79
N GLU A 75 -8.31 -25.06 1.76
CA GLU A 75 -7.53 -24.90 0.54
C GLU A 75 -6.23 -24.14 0.80
N PRO A 76 -5.07 -24.60 0.29
CA PRO A 76 -3.82 -23.85 0.34
C PRO A 76 -3.92 -22.53 -0.43
N MET A 77 -3.66 -21.42 0.24
CA MET A 77 -3.68 -20.09 -0.34
C MET A 77 -2.28 -19.67 -0.78
N PRO A 78 -2.15 -18.88 -1.86
CA PRO A 78 -0.87 -18.27 -2.22
C PRO A 78 -0.38 -17.35 -1.10
N ALA A 79 0.92 -17.40 -0.83
CA ALA A 79 1.62 -16.41 -0.03
C ALA A 79 2.69 -15.73 -0.89
N GLN A 80 3.04 -14.49 -0.54
CA GLN A 80 4.00 -13.68 -1.28
C GLN A 80 5.03 -13.11 -0.31
N PHE A 81 6.30 -13.28 -0.64
CA PHE A 81 7.40 -12.93 0.23
C PHE A 81 8.08 -11.64 -0.26
N GLU A 82 8.13 -10.66 0.63
CA GLU A 82 8.84 -9.40 0.46
C GLU A 82 10.21 -9.51 1.13
N ALA A 83 11.26 -9.80 0.36
CA ALA A 83 12.61 -9.93 0.90
C ALA A 83 13.17 -8.58 1.40
N ASP A 84 13.91 -8.59 2.52
CA ASP A 84 14.57 -7.40 3.07
C ASP A 84 15.56 -6.75 2.08
N ALA A 85 16.16 -7.59 1.24
CA ALA A 85 17.08 -7.22 0.17
C ALA A 85 17.01 -8.26 -0.95
N PRO A 86 17.45 -7.95 -2.19
CA PRO A 86 17.48 -8.92 -3.28
C PRO A 86 18.21 -10.21 -2.89
N GLY A 87 17.51 -11.35 -2.98
CA GLY A 87 18.05 -12.68 -2.62
C GLY A 87 18.13 -12.98 -1.12
N SER A 88 17.70 -12.07 -0.24
CA SER A 88 17.64 -12.33 1.20
C SER A 88 16.62 -13.44 1.53
N PRO A 89 16.97 -14.43 2.37
CA PRO A 89 16.00 -15.39 2.90
C PRO A 89 15.15 -14.79 4.03
N ARG A 90 15.52 -13.60 4.53
CA ARG A 90 14.76 -12.83 5.53
C ARG A 90 13.91 -11.77 4.87
N GLY A 91 12.70 -11.60 5.39
CA GLY A 91 11.72 -10.67 4.84
C GLY A 91 10.37 -10.80 5.52
N VAL A 92 9.35 -10.22 4.88
CA VAL A 92 7.96 -10.25 5.31
C VAL A 92 7.15 -11.16 4.41
N LEU A 93 6.51 -12.16 4.97
CA LEU A 93 5.55 -13.01 4.27
C LEU A 93 4.15 -12.43 4.37
N TRP A 94 3.47 -12.29 3.23
CA TRP A 94 2.09 -11.81 3.13
C TRP A 94 1.15 -12.88 2.59
N TRP A 95 -0.08 -12.93 3.12
CA TRP A 95 -1.20 -13.67 2.52
C TRP A 95 -2.52 -12.95 2.80
N LEU A 96 -3.58 -13.30 2.08
CA LEU A 96 -4.94 -12.89 2.42
C LEU A 96 -5.57 -13.98 3.27
N ALA A 97 -5.73 -13.73 4.56
CA ALA A 97 -6.50 -14.61 5.41
C ALA A 97 -8.00 -14.50 5.06
N PRO A 98 -8.74 -15.61 4.98
CA PRO A 98 -10.15 -15.58 4.65
C PRO A 98 -10.97 -14.97 5.82
N PRO A 99 -12.24 -14.61 5.61
CA PRO A 99 -13.12 -14.17 6.67
C PRO A 99 -13.21 -15.19 7.81
N GLY A 100 -13.44 -14.72 9.03
CA GLY A 100 -13.58 -15.61 10.19
C GLY A 100 -13.70 -14.86 11.51
N ASP A 101 -14.35 -15.49 12.48
CA ASP A 101 -14.67 -14.92 13.79
C ASP A 101 -13.93 -15.60 14.96
N ARG A 102 -13.04 -16.54 14.65
CA ARG A 102 -12.27 -17.28 15.65
C ARG A 102 -11.25 -16.37 16.33
N ALA A 103 -11.29 -16.37 17.67
CA ALA A 103 -10.36 -15.60 18.51
C ALA A 103 -8.89 -15.98 18.32
N GLU A 104 -8.64 -17.23 17.93
CA GLU A 104 -7.32 -17.72 17.58
C GLU A 104 -7.40 -18.45 16.24
N ARG A 105 -6.53 -18.07 15.31
CA ARG A 105 -6.43 -18.69 13.98
C ARG A 105 -5.03 -19.21 13.77
N ARG A 106 -4.92 -20.47 13.37
CA ARG A 106 -3.64 -21.12 13.10
C ARG A 106 -3.49 -21.33 11.61
N PHE A 107 -2.34 -20.99 11.08
CA PHE A 107 -2.02 -21.14 9.67
C PHE A 107 -0.72 -21.93 9.52
N ARG A 108 -0.68 -22.86 8.59
CA ARG A 108 0.52 -23.65 8.28
C ARG A 108 1.19 -23.10 7.04
N LEU A 109 2.51 -22.92 7.09
CA LEU A 109 3.31 -22.57 5.92
C LEU A 109 3.81 -23.84 5.24
N SER A 110 3.67 -23.93 3.92
CA SER A 110 4.11 -25.08 3.12
C SER A 110 4.66 -24.64 1.76
N LEU A 111 5.25 -25.60 1.02
CA LEU A 111 5.70 -25.42 -0.36
C LEU A 111 4.80 -26.24 -1.29
N ALA A 112 4.25 -25.60 -2.32
CA ALA A 112 3.58 -26.29 -3.42
C ALA A 112 4.59 -26.91 -4.39
N SER A 113 4.13 -27.82 -5.24
CA SER A 113 4.91 -28.36 -6.36
C SER A 113 5.11 -27.34 -7.49
N GLU A 114 4.19 -26.38 -7.62
CA GLU A 114 4.14 -25.41 -8.72
C GLU A 114 4.08 -23.96 -8.19
N PRO A 115 4.78 -23.00 -8.83
CA PRO A 115 4.68 -21.58 -8.49
C PRO A 115 3.24 -21.06 -8.56
N ALA A 116 2.87 -20.19 -7.60
CA ALA A 116 1.61 -19.46 -7.73
C ALA A 116 1.72 -18.48 -8.90
N LYS A 117 0.75 -18.54 -9.83
CA LYS A 117 0.70 -17.63 -10.98
C LYS A 117 0.43 -16.20 -10.49
N PRO A 118 1.24 -15.21 -10.88
CA PRO A 118 0.90 -13.80 -10.66
C PRO A 118 -0.47 -13.48 -11.27
N ILE A 119 -1.27 -12.72 -10.53
CA ILE A 119 -2.57 -12.22 -11.00
C ILE A 119 -2.54 -10.72 -11.26
N PHE A 120 -1.49 -10.05 -10.81
CA PHE A 120 -1.26 -8.64 -11.06
C PHE A 120 -0.38 -8.43 -12.28
N SER A 121 -0.48 -7.24 -12.86
CA SER A 121 0.48 -6.68 -13.79
C SER A 121 0.81 -5.25 -13.40
N ILE A 122 2.04 -4.83 -13.70
CA ILE A 122 2.49 -3.44 -13.57
C ILE A 122 3.02 -3.02 -14.94
N THR A 123 2.39 -2.00 -15.54
CA THR A 123 2.76 -1.48 -16.85
C THR A 123 3.33 -0.08 -16.69
N ALA A 124 4.59 0.12 -17.07
CA ALA A 124 5.23 1.43 -17.07
C ALA A 124 4.95 2.19 -18.38
N ASN A 125 4.72 3.49 -18.28
CA ASN A 125 4.78 4.41 -19.43
C ASN A 125 6.00 5.32 -19.25
N PRO A 126 7.13 5.05 -19.94
CA PRO A 126 8.35 5.82 -19.74
C PRO A 126 8.29 7.25 -20.28
N LYS A 127 7.32 7.59 -21.15
CA LYS A 127 7.19 8.96 -21.69
C LYS A 127 6.52 9.92 -20.72
N GLN A 128 5.53 9.42 -19.98
CA GLN A 128 4.76 10.20 -19.01
C GLN A 128 5.10 9.82 -17.57
N ASP A 129 6.02 8.89 -17.39
CA ASP A 129 6.58 8.40 -16.13
C ASP A 129 5.49 8.04 -15.10
N TYR A 130 4.60 7.14 -15.51
CA TYR A 130 3.59 6.56 -14.64
C TYR A 130 3.60 5.04 -14.71
N TYR A 131 2.98 4.41 -13.71
CA TYR A 131 2.88 2.97 -13.55
C TYR A 131 1.42 2.58 -13.31
N ASP A 132 0.86 1.79 -14.22
CA ASP A 132 -0.49 1.24 -14.11
C ASP A 132 -0.43 -0.14 -13.45
N ILE A 133 -1.19 -0.32 -12.38
CA ILE A 133 -1.41 -1.62 -11.72
C ILE A 133 -2.77 -2.16 -12.16
N ALA A 134 -2.80 -3.42 -12.59
CA ALA A 134 -4.04 -4.14 -12.91
C ALA A 134 -4.06 -5.52 -12.25
N GLN A 135 -5.26 -6.02 -11.95
CA GLN A 135 -5.51 -7.40 -11.53
C GLN A 135 -6.25 -8.13 -12.66
N GLY A 136 -5.56 -9.02 -13.36
CA GLY A 136 -6.04 -9.53 -14.65
C GLY A 136 -6.26 -8.37 -15.62
N THR A 137 -7.49 -8.21 -16.12
CA THR A 137 -7.89 -7.08 -16.99
C THR A 137 -8.49 -5.91 -16.21
N ALA A 138 -8.74 -6.04 -14.91
CA ALA A 138 -9.36 -5.00 -14.11
C ALA A 138 -8.29 -3.96 -13.68
N PRO A 139 -8.45 -2.67 -14.03
CA PRO A 139 -7.55 -1.63 -13.58
C PRO A 139 -7.68 -1.45 -12.06
N VAL A 140 -6.56 -1.19 -11.39
CA VAL A 140 -6.53 -0.98 -9.94
C VAL A 140 -6.18 0.46 -9.63
N LEU A 141 -5.03 0.91 -10.11
CA LEU A 141 -4.58 2.29 -9.91
C LEU A 141 -3.52 2.67 -10.94
N ARG A 142 -3.35 3.97 -11.11
CA ARG A 142 -2.17 4.57 -11.75
C ARG A 142 -1.40 5.37 -10.73
N TYR A 143 -0.10 5.13 -10.62
CA TYR A 143 0.82 6.00 -9.90
C TYR A 143 1.58 6.89 -10.88
N TYR A 144 1.42 8.20 -10.78
CA TYR A 144 2.26 9.16 -11.48
C TYR A 144 3.54 9.36 -10.67
N HIS A 145 4.63 8.71 -11.07
CA HIS A 145 5.95 8.93 -10.46
C HIS A 145 6.50 10.28 -10.93
N GLY A 146 6.47 10.52 -12.23
CA GLY A 146 6.75 11.80 -12.85
C GLY A 146 5.53 12.71 -12.95
N THR A 147 5.70 13.79 -13.70
CA THR A 147 4.71 14.88 -13.73
C THR A 147 3.50 14.52 -14.56
N ALA A 148 2.33 14.49 -13.93
CA ALA A 148 1.07 14.24 -14.62
C ALA A 148 0.74 15.39 -15.60
N PRO A 149 0.11 15.09 -16.75
CA PRO A 149 -0.37 16.12 -17.67
C PRO A 149 -1.35 17.08 -16.99
N VAL A 150 -1.13 18.39 -17.15
CA VAL A 150 -2.05 19.42 -16.68
C VAL A 150 -3.18 19.59 -17.72
N PRO A 151 -4.46 19.53 -17.31
CA PRO A 151 -5.58 19.72 -18.25
C PRO A 151 -5.57 21.11 -18.91
N PRO A 152 -6.10 21.24 -20.14
CA PRO A 152 -6.30 22.54 -20.77
C PRO A 152 -7.11 23.49 -19.88
N GLY A 153 -6.68 24.75 -19.82
CA GLY A 153 -7.33 25.79 -19.00
C GLY A 153 -6.87 25.84 -17.54
N ILE A 154 -6.01 24.92 -17.09
CA ILE A 154 -5.36 24.96 -15.78
C ILE A 154 -3.93 25.47 -15.94
N ALA A 155 -3.51 26.33 -15.01
CA ALA A 155 -2.16 26.89 -15.02
C ALA A 155 -1.10 25.80 -14.83
N THR A 156 -0.03 25.84 -15.63
CA THR A 156 1.01 24.80 -15.68
C THR A 156 1.84 24.69 -14.41
N ASN A 157 1.84 25.72 -13.56
CA ASN A 157 2.49 25.69 -12.25
C ASN A 157 1.83 24.70 -11.27
N TYR A 158 0.64 24.19 -11.56
CA TYR A 158 0.02 23.11 -10.80
C TYR A 158 0.54 21.71 -11.18
N ALA A 159 1.42 21.60 -12.18
CA ALA A 159 1.99 20.31 -12.58
C ALA A 159 2.78 19.68 -11.42
N ARG A 160 2.42 18.46 -11.04
CA ARG A 160 3.18 17.63 -10.10
C ARG A 160 3.05 16.15 -10.44
N GLY A 161 3.98 15.37 -9.92
CA GLY A 161 3.88 13.92 -9.81
C GLY A 161 3.64 13.52 -8.37
N ASP A 162 4.03 12.29 -8.08
CA ASP A 162 4.02 11.67 -6.77
C ASP A 162 2.61 11.63 -6.15
N TYR A 163 1.69 10.97 -6.86
CA TYR A 163 0.33 10.68 -6.42
C TYR A 163 -0.33 9.61 -7.28
N ILE A 164 -1.45 9.09 -6.81
CA ILE A 164 -2.29 8.11 -7.49
C ILE A 164 -3.49 8.79 -8.16
N MET A 165 -3.65 8.57 -9.47
CA MET A 165 -4.83 8.97 -10.23
C MET A 165 -4.87 8.27 -11.60
N PRO A 166 -5.96 7.56 -11.96
CA PRO A 166 -7.09 7.20 -11.11
C PRO A 166 -6.74 6.11 -10.08
N LEU A 167 -7.49 6.08 -8.98
CA LEU A 167 -7.74 4.88 -8.18
C LEU A 167 -9.09 4.28 -8.60
N HIS A 168 -9.14 2.98 -8.83
CA HIS A 168 -10.35 2.26 -9.23
C HIS A 168 -10.98 1.46 -8.09
N GLY A 169 -12.30 1.39 -8.09
CA GLY A 169 -13.05 0.47 -7.25
C GLY A 169 -13.12 -0.93 -7.85
N PRO A 170 -13.63 -1.93 -7.10
CA PRO A 170 -13.68 -3.32 -7.57
C PRO A 170 -14.50 -3.55 -8.84
N SER A 171 -15.45 -2.66 -9.17
CA SER A 171 -16.24 -2.72 -10.40
C SER A 171 -15.63 -1.91 -11.55
N GLY A 172 -14.43 -1.34 -11.35
CA GLY A 172 -13.68 -0.57 -12.35
C GLY A 172 -14.03 0.92 -12.39
N GLU A 173 -14.97 1.37 -11.56
CA GLU A 173 -15.31 2.79 -11.42
C GLU A 173 -14.13 3.61 -10.88
N ILE A 174 -14.00 4.87 -11.32
CA ILE A 174 -12.95 5.76 -10.82
C ILE A 174 -13.41 6.37 -9.49
N LEU A 175 -12.63 6.15 -8.43
CA LEU A 175 -12.92 6.63 -7.07
C LEU A 175 -12.35 8.02 -6.77
N THR A 176 -11.40 8.49 -7.58
CA THR A 176 -10.66 9.75 -7.36
C THR A 176 -10.95 10.79 -8.43
N ALA A 177 -10.93 12.06 -8.05
CA ALA A 177 -10.95 13.20 -8.96
C ALA A 177 -9.62 13.96 -8.92
N ASP A 178 -9.28 14.64 -10.02
CA ASP A 178 -8.09 15.50 -10.11
C ASP A 178 -8.45 16.86 -10.73
N TYR A 179 -7.67 17.89 -10.44
CA TYR A 179 -7.83 19.27 -10.95
C TYR A 179 -9.25 19.84 -10.85
N PRO A 180 -9.90 19.83 -9.66
CA PRO A 180 -11.23 20.40 -9.55
C PRO A 180 -11.20 21.92 -9.80
N PRO A 181 -12.23 22.51 -10.44
CA PRO A 181 -12.20 23.92 -10.87
C PRO A 181 -11.98 24.93 -9.73
N ASP A 182 -12.46 24.62 -8.53
CA ASP A 182 -12.36 25.46 -7.34
C ASP A 182 -10.99 25.38 -6.65
N HIS A 183 -10.28 24.26 -6.81
CA HIS A 183 -9.01 23.98 -6.13
C HIS A 183 -8.07 23.17 -7.03
N PRO A 184 -7.51 23.76 -8.11
CA PRO A 184 -6.76 23.03 -9.15
C PRO A 184 -5.47 22.35 -8.69
N HIS A 185 -5.01 22.61 -7.46
CA HIS A 185 -3.88 21.92 -6.83
C HIS A 185 -4.27 20.61 -6.12
N HIS A 186 -5.56 20.33 -5.93
CA HIS A 186 -6.00 19.07 -5.33
C HIS A 186 -5.81 17.90 -6.30
N ARG A 187 -5.18 16.84 -5.78
CA ARG A 187 -4.82 15.62 -6.52
C ARG A 187 -5.63 14.43 -5.99
N GLY A 188 -5.79 13.40 -6.83
CA GLY A 188 -6.55 12.18 -6.55
C GLY A 188 -6.29 11.58 -5.17
N LEU A 189 -5.35 10.65 -5.06
CA LEU A 189 -4.89 10.13 -3.78
C LEU A 189 -3.40 10.45 -3.62
N GLY A 190 -3.02 11.19 -2.59
CA GLY A 190 -1.62 11.60 -2.42
C GLY A 190 -1.29 12.07 -1.03
N TRP A 191 -0.04 12.49 -0.84
CA TRP A 191 0.50 12.98 0.43
C TRP A 191 1.25 14.28 0.15
N SER A 192 0.93 15.34 0.90
CA SER A 192 1.67 16.60 0.83
C SER A 192 1.33 17.50 2.01
N TRP A 193 2.17 18.49 2.29
CA TRP A 193 2.03 19.35 3.47
C TRP A 193 1.96 20.83 3.08
N PRO A 194 0.91 21.56 3.51
CA PRO A 194 0.79 23.00 3.30
C PRO A 194 1.91 23.81 3.97
N VAL A 195 2.48 23.27 5.06
CA VAL A 195 3.64 23.85 5.73
C VAL A 195 4.82 22.92 5.51
N THR A 196 5.74 23.32 4.64
CA THR A 196 7.06 22.71 4.48
C THR A 196 8.10 23.77 4.84
N ARG A 197 8.79 23.60 5.96
CA ARG A 197 9.79 24.54 6.48
C ARG A 197 11.19 24.05 6.19
N TRP A 198 12.08 24.97 5.82
CA TRP A 198 13.52 24.78 5.86
C TRP A 198 14.19 26.03 6.42
N GLY A 199 14.88 25.91 7.55
CA GLY A 199 15.41 27.06 8.28
C GLY A 199 14.28 27.96 8.79
N ASP A 200 14.28 29.23 8.36
CA ASP A 200 13.30 30.25 8.76
C ASP A 200 12.23 30.50 7.68
N GLU A 201 12.32 29.84 6.53
CA GLU A 201 11.39 29.99 5.40
C GLU A 201 10.35 28.85 5.39
N VAL A 202 9.11 29.17 4.97
CA VAL A 202 8.02 28.21 4.80
C VAL A 202 7.51 28.27 3.36
N ARG A 203 7.36 27.10 2.76
CA ARG A 203 6.80 26.89 1.43
C ARG A 203 5.71 25.82 1.47
N ASP A 204 5.03 25.63 0.35
CA ASP A 204 3.81 24.83 0.30
C ASP A 204 3.94 23.74 -0.77
N LEU A 205 4.25 22.51 -0.33
CA LEU A 205 4.32 21.34 -1.20
C LEU A 205 2.93 20.92 -1.70
N TRP A 206 1.90 21.16 -0.89
CA TRP A 206 0.50 20.85 -1.23
C TRP A 206 0.01 21.69 -2.41
N ALA A 207 0.28 22.99 -2.36
CA ALA A 207 -0.09 23.96 -3.39
C ALA A 207 0.95 24.09 -4.53
N VAL A 208 2.00 23.28 -4.51
CA VAL A 208 3.04 23.27 -5.56
C VAL A 208 3.77 24.62 -5.65
N ALA A 209 4.03 25.24 -4.50
CA ALA A 209 4.56 26.59 -4.39
C ALA A 209 5.94 26.59 -3.72
N GLY A 210 6.98 26.69 -4.54
CA GLY A 210 8.37 26.88 -4.12
C GLY A 210 9.06 25.61 -3.60
N VAL A 211 8.35 24.50 -3.44
CA VAL A 211 8.92 23.18 -3.16
C VAL A 211 8.13 22.12 -3.94
N TRP A 212 8.83 21.15 -4.51
CA TRP A 212 8.26 20.12 -5.38
C TRP A 212 8.80 18.74 -5.04
N SER A 213 7.96 17.71 -5.07
CA SER A 213 8.42 16.32 -5.11
C SER A 213 8.82 15.99 -6.56
N ARG A 214 10.04 15.46 -6.74
CA ARG A 214 10.61 15.10 -8.04
C ARG A 214 11.05 13.63 -8.06
N PRO A 215 10.71 12.89 -9.13
CA PRO A 215 11.05 11.47 -9.22
C PRO A 215 12.56 11.26 -9.22
N VAL A 216 13.00 10.20 -8.55
CA VAL A 216 14.37 9.69 -8.61
C VAL A 216 14.41 8.34 -9.32
N ALA A 217 13.73 7.34 -8.77
CA ALA A 217 13.72 5.99 -9.33
C ALA A 217 12.55 5.14 -8.80
N ILE A 218 12.08 4.20 -9.61
CA ILE A 218 11.37 3.03 -9.09
C ILE A 218 12.40 2.00 -8.65
N ARG A 219 12.49 1.78 -7.34
CA ARG A 219 13.45 0.87 -6.70
C ARG A 219 12.99 -0.58 -6.74
N ARG A 220 11.67 -0.83 -6.67
CA ARG A 220 11.05 -2.16 -6.81
C ARG A 220 9.74 -2.06 -7.59
N SER A 221 9.49 -3.05 -8.43
CA SER A 221 8.25 -3.25 -9.16
C SER A 221 7.97 -4.75 -9.21
N GLU A 222 6.97 -5.20 -8.46
CA GLU A 222 6.68 -6.61 -8.25
C GLU A 222 5.20 -6.88 -8.46
N ALA A 223 4.89 -7.80 -9.37
CA ALA A 223 3.54 -8.26 -9.62
C ALA A 223 3.42 -9.72 -9.18
N GLY A 224 2.60 -9.99 -8.17
CA GLY A 224 2.52 -11.31 -7.56
C GLY A 224 1.11 -11.91 -7.48
N PRO A 225 0.96 -13.04 -6.79
CA PRO A 225 -0.32 -13.72 -6.62
C PRO A 225 -1.18 -13.14 -5.47
N VAL A 226 -0.58 -12.40 -4.54
CA VAL A 226 -1.26 -11.81 -3.36
C VAL A 226 -1.39 -10.29 -3.52
N TYR A 227 -0.31 -9.62 -3.91
CA TYR A 227 -0.26 -8.17 -4.11
C TYR A 227 0.63 -7.76 -5.28
N ALA A 228 0.44 -6.54 -5.75
CA ALA A 228 1.43 -5.79 -6.53
C ALA A 228 2.12 -4.76 -5.63
N LEU A 229 3.44 -4.56 -5.79
CA LEU A 229 4.23 -3.57 -5.05
C LEU A 229 4.97 -2.66 -6.02
N LEU A 230 4.82 -1.35 -5.82
CA LEU A 230 5.74 -0.34 -6.32
C LEU A 230 6.47 0.28 -5.14
N HIS A 231 7.79 0.39 -5.23
CA HIS A 231 8.61 1.20 -4.34
C HIS A 231 9.22 2.33 -5.16
N ALA A 232 8.74 3.55 -4.94
CA ALA A 232 9.22 4.75 -5.61
C ALA A 232 10.10 5.59 -4.66
N GLU A 233 11.13 6.20 -5.21
CA GLU A 233 11.95 7.20 -4.53
C GLU A 233 11.76 8.56 -5.21
N ASN A 234 11.60 9.60 -4.38
CA ASN A 234 11.53 10.99 -4.78
C ASN A 234 12.42 11.88 -3.90
N LEU A 235 12.66 13.10 -4.39
CA LEU A 235 13.28 14.17 -3.61
C LEU A 235 12.37 15.38 -3.58
N TRP A 236 12.15 15.93 -2.39
CA TRP A 236 11.52 17.23 -2.26
C TRP A 236 12.58 18.31 -2.47
N LYS A 237 12.46 19.05 -3.56
CA LYS A 237 13.41 20.09 -3.97
C LYS A 237 12.91 21.49 -3.63
N TRP A 238 13.60 22.16 -2.71
CA TRP A 238 13.41 23.57 -2.41
C TRP A 238 13.85 24.42 -3.59
N GLY A 239 12.94 25.24 -4.12
CA GLY A 239 13.22 26.08 -5.30
C GLY A 239 13.51 25.24 -6.54
N ASP A 240 12.98 24.01 -6.58
CA ASP A 240 13.20 23.00 -7.61
C ASP A 240 14.67 22.59 -7.85
N THR A 241 15.55 22.95 -6.92
CA THR A 241 17.00 22.78 -7.06
C THR A 241 17.60 22.02 -5.89
N ASN A 242 17.34 22.46 -4.65
CA ASN A 242 18.00 21.93 -3.46
C ASN A 242 17.17 20.81 -2.80
N PRO A 243 17.62 19.54 -2.81
CA PRO A 243 16.89 18.46 -2.15
C PRO A 243 16.95 18.61 -0.61
N ILE A 244 15.79 18.63 0.05
CA ILE A 244 15.68 18.78 1.50
C ILE A 244 15.06 17.57 2.21
N VAL A 245 14.32 16.73 1.48
CA VAL A 245 13.74 15.47 1.96
C VAL A 245 13.92 14.41 0.89
N ARG A 246 14.35 13.22 1.30
CA ARG A 246 14.22 11.98 0.53
C ARG A 246 12.95 11.28 0.96
N GLU A 247 12.15 10.92 -0.02
CA GLU A 247 10.88 10.26 0.16
C GLU A 247 10.95 8.88 -0.49
N ALA A 248 10.53 7.86 0.27
CA ALA A 248 10.30 6.52 -0.24
C ALA A 248 8.82 6.16 -0.07
N VAL A 249 8.19 5.75 -1.16
CA VAL A 249 6.75 5.45 -1.22
C VAL A 249 6.59 3.99 -1.60
N PHE A 250 5.93 3.21 -0.76
CA PHE A 250 5.55 1.83 -1.04
C PHE A 250 4.04 1.78 -1.29
N ILE A 251 3.66 1.34 -2.48
CA ILE A 251 2.28 1.19 -2.92
C ILE A 251 2.02 -0.31 -3.07
N ARG A 252 1.27 -0.88 -2.12
CA ARG A 252 0.88 -2.30 -2.14
C ARG A 252 -0.61 -2.41 -2.48
N ALA A 253 -0.91 -2.98 -3.65
CA ALA A 253 -2.27 -3.27 -4.06
C ALA A 253 -2.58 -4.75 -3.82
N PHE A 254 -3.44 -5.07 -2.85
CA PHE A 254 -3.83 -6.44 -2.58
C PHE A 254 -4.92 -6.93 -3.54
N ARG A 255 -4.98 -8.25 -3.73
CA ARG A 255 -6.05 -8.92 -4.48
C ARG A 255 -7.41 -8.47 -3.94
N SER A 256 -8.36 -8.19 -4.84
CA SER A 256 -9.74 -7.91 -4.46
C SER A 256 -10.36 -9.10 -3.72
N ALA A 257 -11.16 -8.79 -2.70
CA ALA A 257 -11.66 -9.75 -1.73
C ALA A 257 -13.10 -9.36 -1.35
N GLY A 258 -14.07 -10.14 -1.81
CA GLY A 258 -15.49 -9.77 -1.69
C GLY A 258 -15.83 -8.52 -2.51
N ASP A 259 -16.45 -7.54 -1.86
CA ASP A 259 -16.86 -6.24 -2.41
C ASP A 259 -15.80 -5.14 -2.23
N GLY A 260 -14.60 -5.49 -1.76
CA GLY A 260 -13.56 -4.54 -1.42
C GLY A 260 -12.18 -4.87 -2.01
N ARG A 261 -11.30 -3.87 -1.89
CA ARG A 261 -9.86 -4.00 -2.16
C ARG A 261 -9.10 -3.18 -1.12
N LEU A 262 -7.96 -3.71 -0.69
CA LEU A 262 -7.03 -3.00 0.19
C LEU A 262 -5.85 -2.48 -0.62
N ILE A 263 -5.59 -1.18 -0.46
CA ILE A 263 -4.39 -0.50 -0.96
C ILE A 263 -3.65 0.01 0.27
N ASP A 264 -2.46 -0.53 0.49
CA ASP A 264 -1.56 -0.10 1.56
C ASP A 264 -0.55 0.91 0.99
N LEU A 265 -0.35 1.99 1.73
CA LEU A 265 0.52 3.11 1.37
C LEU A 265 1.43 3.42 2.55
N GLU A 266 2.71 3.22 2.34
CA GLU A 266 3.75 3.57 3.29
C GLU A 266 4.59 4.70 2.71
N VAL A 267 4.67 5.82 3.43
CA VAL A 267 5.44 7.00 3.03
C VAL A 267 6.50 7.25 4.08
N GLN A 268 7.76 7.03 3.72
CA GLN A 268 8.92 7.26 4.57
C GLN A 268 9.60 8.56 4.17
N LEU A 269 9.73 9.49 5.12
CA LEU A 269 10.34 10.79 4.90
C LEU A 269 11.65 10.89 5.69
N THR A 270 12.75 11.08 4.98
CA THR A 270 14.09 11.29 5.55
C THR A 270 14.56 12.70 5.27
N ALA A 271 14.77 13.52 6.31
CA ALA A 271 15.35 14.84 6.16
C ALA A 271 16.79 14.74 5.60
N LEU A 272 17.11 15.59 4.62
CA LEU A 272 18.43 15.70 3.99
C LEU A 272 19.17 16.99 4.38
N ALA A 273 18.48 17.86 5.11
CA ALA A 273 19.01 19.12 5.61
C ALA A 273 18.52 19.35 7.04
N ASP A 274 19.30 20.13 7.80
CA ASP A 274 18.91 20.55 9.13
C ASP A 274 17.68 21.47 9.09
N ARG A 275 16.95 21.52 10.21
CA ARG A 275 15.80 22.42 10.41
C ARG A 275 14.69 22.25 9.37
N VAL A 276 14.47 21.02 8.89
CA VAL A 276 13.30 20.65 8.09
C VAL A 276 12.14 20.31 9.02
N ALA A 277 10.96 20.87 8.75
CA ALA A 277 9.72 20.53 9.46
C ALA A 277 8.53 20.53 8.51
N ILE A 278 7.54 19.69 8.80
CA ILE A 278 6.29 19.60 8.05
C ILE A 278 5.09 19.86 8.97
N GLY A 279 4.02 20.40 8.42
CA GLY A 279 2.80 20.68 9.16
C GLY A 279 1.57 20.76 8.26
N GLY A 280 0.41 20.52 8.86
CA GLY A 280 -0.87 20.81 8.22
C GLY A 280 -1.09 22.31 8.06
N ARG A 281 -2.14 22.68 7.33
CA ARG A 281 -2.56 24.08 7.19
C ARG A 281 -2.92 24.65 8.56
N PRO A 282 -2.31 25.77 8.98
CA PRO A 282 -2.70 26.47 10.20
C PRO A 282 -4.20 26.79 10.18
N HIS A 283 -4.91 26.38 11.23
CA HIS A 283 -6.37 26.53 11.38
C HIS A 283 -7.23 25.82 10.33
N GLY A 284 -6.65 25.05 9.40
CA GLY A 284 -7.37 24.37 8.32
C GLY A 284 -7.60 22.87 8.55
N GLY A 285 -6.82 22.23 9.43
CA GLY A 285 -6.99 20.82 9.78
C GLY A 285 -6.66 19.82 8.66
N TYR A 286 -6.04 20.26 7.56
CA TYR A 286 -5.65 19.41 6.42
C TYR A 286 -4.14 19.42 6.17
N GLY A 287 -3.66 18.38 5.50
CA GLY A 287 -2.25 18.12 5.20
C GLY A 287 -1.91 16.65 5.44
N GLY A 288 -0.78 16.21 4.91
CA GLY A 288 -0.42 14.79 4.89
C GLY A 288 -1.21 14.03 3.83
N PHE A 289 -1.66 12.82 4.19
CA PHE A 289 -2.40 11.93 3.32
C PHE A 289 -3.81 12.46 3.02
N GLY A 290 -4.16 12.54 1.74
CA GLY A 290 -5.42 13.09 1.27
C GLY A 290 -6.01 12.30 0.11
N LEU A 291 -7.33 12.15 0.13
CA LEU A 291 -8.14 11.57 -0.94
C LEU A 291 -9.14 12.60 -1.46
N ARG A 292 -8.96 13.06 -2.69
CA ARG A 292 -10.00 13.76 -3.45
C ARG A 292 -10.90 12.73 -4.13
N ALA A 293 -11.98 12.38 -3.45
CA ALA A 293 -12.92 11.39 -3.96
C ALA A 293 -13.79 11.95 -5.11
N GLN A 294 -13.98 11.15 -6.17
CA GLN A 294 -14.87 11.41 -7.29
C GLN A 294 -16.30 11.66 -6.79
N PRO A 295 -16.97 12.75 -7.20
CA PRO A 295 -18.35 13.03 -6.78
C PRO A 295 -19.27 11.86 -7.11
N ALA A 296 -20.05 11.40 -6.12
CA ALA A 296 -21.02 10.31 -6.28
C ALA A 296 -22.26 10.60 -5.41
N GLN A 297 -23.45 10.28 -5.93
CA GLN A 297 -24.70 10.41 -5.17
C GLN A 297 -24.75 9.35 -4.06
N GLY A 298 -25.20 9.74 -2.86
CA GLY A 298 -25.33 8.82 -1.73
C GLY A 298 -24.00 8.33 -1.13
N ARG A 299 -22.87 8.97 -1.46
CA ARG A 299 -21.55 8.59 -0.94
C ARG A 299 -21.47 8.76 0.58
N VAL A 300 -21.08 7.69 1.26
CA VAL A 300 -20.78 7.69 2.70
C VAL A 300 -19.27 7.57 2.88
N ILE A 301 -18.66 8.51 3.61
CA ILE A 301 -17.24 8.44 3.99
C ILE A 301 -17.20 8.21 5.49
N THR A 302 -16.73 7.04 5.90
CA THR A 302 -16.50 6.70 7.30
C THR A 302 -15.00 6.80 7.58
N ARG A 303 -14.63 7.62 8.56
CA ARG A 303 -13.24 7.72 9.02
C ARG A 303 -13.05 6.81 10.22
N HIS A 304 -12.16 5.84 10.09
CA HIS A 304 -11.65 5.05 11.20
C HIS A 304 -10.26 5.58 11.53
N THR A 305 -10.11 6.18 12.70
CA THR A 305 -8.81 6.56 13.26
C THR A 305 -8.60 5.72 14.50
N ASP A 306 -7.56 4.90 14.50
CA ASP A 306 -7.05 4.37 15.76
C ASP A 306 -6.56 5.54 16.64
N PRO A 307 -6.78 5.46 17.96
CA PRO A 307 -6.33 6.46 18.93
C PRO A 307 -4.81 6.58 19.01
#